data_AF-A0AAW8BRX3-F1
#
_entry.id   AF-A0AAW8BRX3-F1
#
_cell.length_a   1.000
_cell.length_b   1.000
_cell.length_c   1.000
_cell.angle_alpha   90.00
_cell.angle_beta   90.00
_cell.angle_gamma   90.00
#
_symmetry.space_group_name_H-M   'P 1'
#
loop_
_entity.id
_entity.type
_entity.pdbx_description
1 polymer ?
#
loop_
_entity_poly.entity_id
_entity_poly.type
_entity_poly.pdbx_seq_one_letter_code
_entity_poly.pdbx_strand_id
1 'polypeptide(L)'
;MNSVVTRSAKSARRSISMSISFVGRYGAGKSSVLNKFEARNKRAVLRLAISTLAPGEEGESTTNRIQKEIVKQLLYGASEKVGKNSRFNKIAVLSRRRAFMQSAAVVLPLVGLAYIFGVLPHLKWPTAEDPICLRVVAWVAAVGLLTALVTVVRLLTHGRYDVKDVSAGGAALTLSEKPQTFFDKYIDEIVHYFAQEPKDVVIFEDLDRFEDPNIFEALRELNVLLNNTPERRRKRNGNRLGRAFAQVLGRMNEEWPGRLETKLPYPRAGRVLGLGEPLRFIYAVRDSVFSQIDATPAKPSSKRSAAILAFAPQGQNEGPTAIAEPDLDEAAAETLRANRTKFFDIVIPVVPFISHRNARDLLVQLLDERDITGIDPRLVNTVAQHCTDMRLMRNMCNEYLVFAERLLEPPAPTSTAPGLDATHLFALVVYKNFHLEDFENITRRDSDLDRLYDFAQRLTRDTISAHEKRIRDLLARPERVREHERLAKQLGQRLDLFALSVRDAKSSLHGNRWNLYRLKVGSREFAAQQGNDYDFWAAVARARSLDIVLAHQEKGGPTMVGHAFDQAGLEVFVPEALDADRWAAFDQNAIDTDPVSAMFRLFGSLTACSKRFR
;
A
#
# COMPACT_ATOMS: atom_id res chain seq x y z
N MET A 1 -22.72 16.10 12.56
CA MET A 1 -22.22 14.89 13.26
C MET A 1 -22.39 14.96 14.77
N ASN A 2 -21.89 15.97 15.49
CA ASN A 2 -22.13 16.10 16.95
C ASN A 2 -23.62 16.04 17.33
N SER A 3 -24.50 16.63 16.53
CA SER A 3 -25.96 16.65 16.74
C SER A 3 -26.66 15.30 16.52
N VAL A 4 -26.15 14.48 15.60
CA VAL A 4 -26.72 13.16 15.24
C VAL A 4 -26.34 12.13 16.28
N VAL A 5 -25.08 12.14 16.73
CA VAL A 5 -24.60 11.30 17.85
C VAL A 5 -25.38 11.63 19.13
N THR A 6 -25.65 12.90 19.41
CA THR A 6 -26.45 13.29 20.58
C THR A 6 -27.95 13.00 20.45
N ARG A 7 -28.54 13.05 19.25
CA ARG A 7 -29.95 12.72 19.02
C ARG A 7 -30.20 11.22 19.07
N SER A 8 -29.33 10.40 18.48
CA SER A 8 -29.41 8.94 18.57
C SER A 8 -29.21 8.44 20.02
N ALA A 9 -28.30 9.09 20.76
CA ALA A 9 -28.12 8.86 22.20
C ALA A 9 -29.34 9.29 23.06
N LYS A 10 -30.26 10.13 22.54
CA LYS A 10 -31.48 10.57 23.24
C LYS A 10 -32.58 9.50 23.18
N SER A 11 -32.68 8.74 22.08
CA SER A 11 -33.64 7.63 21.91
C SER A 11 -33.21 6.35 22.65
N ALA A 12 -31.90 6.13 22.79
CA ALA A 12 -31.34 4.96 23.48
C ALA A 12 -31.22 5.13 25.01
N ARG A 13 -31.82 6.16 25.62
CA ARG A 13 -31.78 6.45 27.08
C ARG A 13 -32.40 5.36 27.98
N ARG A 14 -32.89 4.25 27.42
CA ARG A 14 -33.51 3.15 28.16
C ARG A 14 -32.63 1.89 28.33
N SER A 15 -31.50 1.75 27.62
CA SER A 15 -30.60 0.59 27.83
C SER A 15 -29.54 0.88 28.91
N ILE A 16 -29.36 -0.07 29.82
CA ILE A 16 -28.47 0.04 30.99
C ILE A 16 -26.99 -0.06 30.60
N SER A 17 -26.71 -0.80 29.54
CA SER A 17 -25.43 -0.92 28.86
C SER A 17 -25.57 -0.39 27.43
N MET A 18 -24.53 0.28 26.94
CA MET A 18 -24.52 0.80 25.56
C MET A 18 -23.20 0.44 24.87
N SER A 19 -23.33 -0.30 23.77
CA SER A 19 -22.27 -0.73 22.86
C SER A 19 -22.38 0.05 21.54
N ILE A 20 -21.38 0.86 21.22
CA ILE A 20 -21.36 1.76 20.05
C ILE A 20 -20.27 1.31 19.08
N SER A 21 -20.57 1.04 17.82
CA SER A 21 -19.55 0.75 16.81
C SER A 21 -19.38 1.90 15.81
N PHE A 22 -18.13 2.19 15.47
CA PHE A 22 -17.74 2.98 14.31
C PHE A 22 -17.33 2.02 13.21
N VAL A 23 -18.08 2.03 12.11
CA VAL A 23 -17.92 1.05 11.04
C VAL A 23 -17.56 1.74 9.73
N GLY A 24 -16.56 1.23 9.03
CA GLY A 24 -16.16 1.71 7.71
C GLY A 24 -14.92 0.98 7.21
N ARG A 25 -14.54 1.25 5.95
CA ARG A 25 -13.32 0.68 5.34
C ARG A 25 -12.04 1.03 6.11
N TYR A 26 -10.95 0.32 5.81
CA TYR A 26 -9.61 0.78 6.25
C TYR A 26 -9.37 2.20 5.72
N GLY A 27 -8.64 3.01 6.50
CA GLY A 27 -8.37 4.40 6.12
C GLY A 27 -9.55 5.36 6.23
N ALA A 28 -10.76 4.90 6.59
CA ALA A 28 -11.95 5.76 6.64
C ALA A 28 -11.90 6.91 7.67
N GLY A 29 -10.89 6.94 8.55
CA GLY A 29 -10.74 7.99 9.56
C GLY A 29 -11.35 7.67 10.92
N LYS A 30 -11.73 6.41 11.17
CA LYS A 30 -12.28 5.93 12.46
C LYS A 30 -11.39 6.34 13.65
N SER A 31 -10.10 6.04 13.59
CA SER A 31 -9.13 6.38 14.63
C SER A 31 -8.96 7.90 14.81
N SER A 32 -9.12 8.71 13.76
CA SER A 32 -9.06 10.17 13.86
C SER A 32 -10.20 10.73 14.72
N VAL A 33 -11.42 10.21 14.51
CA VAL A 33 -12.59 10.56 15.32
C VAL A 33 -12.39 10.16 16.78
N LEU A 34 -11.89 8.94 17.01
CA LEU A 34 -11.65 8.41 18.36
C LEU A 34 -10.53 9.17 19.08
N ASN A 35 -9.43 9.52 18.40
CA ASN A 35 -8.37 10.37 18.94
C ASN A 35 -8.92 11.73 19.42
N LYS A 36 -9.78 12.37 18.62
CA LYS A 36 -10.37 13.66 18.97
C LYS A 36 -11.36 13.55 20.13
N PHE A 37 -12.09 12.44 20.21
CA PHE A 37 -12.98 12.14 21.33
C PHE A 37 -12.21 11.90 22.63
N GLU A 38 -11.14 11.11 22.58
CA GLU A 38 -10.24 10.82 23.70
C GLU A 38 -9.56 12.10 24.21
N ALA A 39 -9.03 12.94 23.32
CA ALA A 39 -8.38 14.20 23.69
C ALA A 39 -9.29 15.12 24.52
N ARG A 40 -10.61 15.09 24.28
CA ARG A 40 -11.61 15.85 25.02
C ARG A 40 -12.05 15.19 26.33
N ASN A 41 -11.83 13.88 26.49
CA ASN A 41 -12.36 13.07 27.59
C ASN A 41 -11.29 12.20 28.30
N LYS A 42 -10.01 12.60 28.27
CA LYS A 42 -8.85 11.81 28.75
C LYS A 42 -9.04 11.12 30.11
N ARG A 43 -9.72 11.78 31.06
CA ARG A 43 -9.96 11.21 32.41
C ARG A 43 -10.97 10.06 32.41
N ALA A 44 -11.98 10.10 31.55
CA ALA A 44 -13.09 9.15 31.52
C ALA A 44 -12.92 8.03 30.48
N VAL A 45 -11.98 8.18 29.54
CA VAL A 45 -11.74 7.22 28.45
C VAL A 45 -10.59 6.28 28.81
N LEU A 46 -10.81 4.98 28.59
CA LEU A 46 -9.80 3.93 28.51
C LEU A 46 -9.75 3.46 27.06
N ARG A 47 -8.57 3.39 26.46
CA ARG A 47 -8.38 2.86 25.11
C ARG A 47 -7.55 1.60 25.16
N LEU A 48 -8.05 0.55 24.53
CA LEU A 48 -7.43 -0.76 24.42
C LEU A 48 -7.23 -1.05 22.93
N ALA A 49 -5.99 -1.37 22.56
CA ALA A 49 -5.60 -1.69 21.19
C ALA A 49 -4.74 -2.95 21.24
N ILE A 50 -5.20 -4.01 20.60
CA ILE A 50 -4.52 -5.30 20.62
C ILE A 50 -3.79 -5.47 19.29
N SER A 51 -2.46 -5.43 19.34
CA SER A 51 -1.63 -5.55 18.14
C SER A 51 -1.36 -7.00 17.76
N THR A 52 -1.20 -7.89 18.74
CA THR A 52 -0.80 -9.28 18.56
C THR A 52 -1.40 -10.18 19.63
N LEU A 53 -1.64 -11.45 19.30
CA LEU A 53 -2.02 -12.49 20.25
C LEU A 53 -0.81 -13.37 20.55
N ALA A 54 -0.52 -13.58 21.83
CA ALA A 54 0.46 -14.58 22.24
C ALA A 54 0.05 -15.97 21.71
N PRO A 55 1.01 -16.85 21.37
CA PRO A 55 0.69 -18.24 21.03
C PRO A 55 -0.12 -18.87 22.17
N GLY A 56 -1.24 -19.50 21.80
CA GLY A 56 -2.16 -20.12 22.75
C GLY A 56 -1.67 -21.48 23.21
N GLU A 57 -2.26 -21.98 24.28
CA GLU A 57 -2.12 -23.39 24.68
C GLU A 57 -2.92 -24.29 23.72
N GLU A 58 -2.54 -25.56 23.58
CA GLU A 58 -3.25 -26.50 22.68
C GLU A 58 -4.74 -26.58 23.07
N GLY A 59 -5.63 -26.28 22.12
CA GLY A 59 -7.09 -26.26 22.31
C GLY A 59 -7.69 -24.93 22.79
N GLU A 60 -6.91 -23.87 23.00
CA GLU A 60 -7.42 -22.56 23.40
C GLU A 60 -8.10 -21.83 22.22
N SER A 61 -9.35 -21.39 22.39
CA SER A 61 -10.08 -20.65 21.35
C SER A 61 -9.47 -19.26 21.11
N THR A 62 -9.54 -18.77 19.87
CA THR A 62 -9.09 -17.42 19.51
C THR A 62 -9.78 -16.35 20.36
N THR A 63 -11.08 -16.50 20.63
CA THR A 63 -11.84 -15.61 21.51
C THR A 63 -11.21 -15.52 22.88
N ASN A 64 -10.87 -16.67 23.48
CA ASN A 64 -10.30 -16.73 24.82
C ASN A 64 -8.90 -16.08 24.87
N ARG A 65 -8.10 -16.24 23.81
CA ARG A 65 -6.81 -15.55 23.64
C ARG A 65 -6.97 -14.04 23.55
N ILE A 66 -7.98 -13.55 22.82
CA ILE A 66 -8.28 -12.12 22.74
C ILE A 66 -8.73 -11.60 24.11
N GLN A 67 -9.62 -12.30 24.80
CA GLN A 67 -10.06 -11.95 26.17
C GLN A 67 -8.86 -11.83 27.12
N LYS A 68 -7.94 -12.80 27.09
CA LYS A 68 -6.70 -12.81 27.88
C LYS A 68 -5.88 -11.55 27.67
N GLU A 69 -5.73 -11.11 26.42
CA GLU A 69 -4.94 -9.92 26.10
C GLU A 69 -5.65 -8.62 26.51
N ILE A 70 -6.99 -8.55 26.34
CA ILE A 70 -7.80 -7.42 26.84
C ILE A 70 -7.64 -7.27 28.36
N VAL A 71 -7.77 -8.38 29.10
CA VAL A 71 -7.65 -8.39 30.56
C VAL A 71 -6.26 -7.96 30.98
N LYS A 72 -5.22 -8.49 30.35
CA LYS A 72 -3.84 -8.06 30.63
C LYS A 72 -3.68 -6.56 30.45
N GLN A 73 -4.07 -5.99 29.30
CA GLN A 73 -3.94 -4.56 29.05
C GLN A 73 -4.69 -3.72 30.10
N LEU A 74 -5.90 -4.16 30.48
CA LEU A 74 -6.71 -3.49 31.50
C LEU A 74 -6.04 -3.50 32.88
N LEU A 75 -5.55 -4.66 33.32
CA LEU A 75 -4.93 -4.84 34.64
C LEU A 75 -3.53 -4.21 34.73
N TYR A 76 -2.69 -4.34 33.70
CA TYR A 76 -1.39 -3.69 33.67
C TYR A 76 -1.52 -2.17 33.60
N GLY A 77 -2.51 -1.65 32.88
CA GLY A 77 -2.83 -0.22 32.82
C GLY A 77 -3.46 0.37 34.08
N ALA A 78 -3.76 -0.43 35.10
CA ALA A 78 -4.40 0.02 36.34
C ALA A 78 -3.47 0.83 37.26
N SER A 79 -4.00 1.82 37.97
CA SER A 79 -3.19 2.59 38.94
C SER A 79 -2.76 1.72 40.13
N GLU A 80 -1.71 2.16 40.86
CA GLU A 80 -1.24 1.48 42.09
C GLU A 80 -2.34 1.33 43.16
N LYS A 81 -3.41 2.13 43.12
CA LYS A 81 -4.54 2.03 44.05
C LYS A 81 -5.35 0.75 43.82
N VAL A 82 -5.53 0.35 42.56
CA VAL A 82 -6.23 -0.89 42.16
C VAL A 82 -5.41 -2.13 42.57
N GLY A 83 -4.08 -2.04 42.50
CA GLY A 83 -3.18 -3.15 42.81
C GLY A 83 -3.08 -3.52 44.30
N LYS A 84 -3.56 -2.68 45.23
CA LYS A 84 -3.45 -2.95 46.68
C LYS A 84 -4.48 -3.96 47.21
N ASN A 85 -5.61 -4.11 46.51
CA ASN A 85 -6.73 -4.97 46.92
C ASN A 85 -7.05 -6.06 45.87
N SER A 86 -6.19 -6.24 44.87
CA SER A 86 -6.33 -7.27 43.82
C SER A 86 -5.35 -8.42 44.05
N ARG A 87 -5.69 -9.63 43.57
CA ARG A 87 -4.80 -10.80 43.53
C ARG A 87 -3.48 -10.52 42.81
N PHE A 88 -3.47 -9.53 41.92
CA PHE A 88 -2.27 -8.94 41.34
C PHE A 88 -1.74 -7.84 42.26
N ASN A 89 -1.06 -8.26 43.32
CA ASN A 89 -0.20 -7.34 44.07
C ASN A 89 0.88 -6.83 43.11
N LYS A 90 0.68 -5.64 42.51
CA LYS A 90 1.80 -4.93 41.89
C LYS A 90 2.83 -4.75 42.99
N ILE A 91 4.09 -5.08 42.72
CA ILE A 91 5.20 -4.92 43.67
C ILE A 91 5.21 -3.45 44.11
N ALA A 92 4.57 -3.17 45.25
CA ALA A 92 4.44 -1.82 45.75
C ALA A 92 5.81 -1.41 46.26
N VAL A 93 6.47 -0.48 45.58
CA VAL A 93 7.77 0.02 46.04
C VAL A 93 7.54 0.67 47.40
N LEU A 94 8.09 0.07 48.46
CA LEU A 94 8.00 0.66 49.80
C LEU A 94 8.71 2.01 49.77
N SER A 95 7.97 3.09 50.01
CA SER A 95 8.59 4.40 50.21
C SER A 95 9.51 4.33 51.43
N ARG A 96 10.74 4.84 51.32
CA ARG A 96 11.75 4.85 52.41
C ARG A 96 11.19 5.37 53.75
N ARG A 97 10.31 6.37 53.71
CA ARG A 97 9.64 6.92 54.91
C ARG A 97 8.70 5.93 55.59
N ARG A 98 7.86 5.21 54.84
CA ARG A 98 6.96 4.18 55.40
C ARG A 98 7.75 2.99 55.94
N ALA A 99 8.80 2.56 55.22
CA ALA A 99 9.69 1.50 55.69
C ALA A 99 10.34 1.90 57.02
N PHE A 100 10.87 3.13 57.13
CA PHE A 100 11.45 3.66 58.37
C PHE A 100 10.44 3.72 59.52
N MET A 101 9.23 4.29 59.30
CA MET A 101 8.21 4.40 60.34
C MET A 101 7.78 3.02 60.87
N GLN A 102 7.57 2.06 59.97
CA GLN A 102 7.17 0.71 60.39
C GLN A 102 8.32 -0.06 61.06
N SER A 103 9.58 0.15 60.65
CA SER A 103 10.74 -0.42 61.33
C SER A 103 10.91 0.18 62.73
N ALA A 104 10.75 1.50 62.88
CA ALA A 104 10.79 2.18 64.18
C ALA A 104 9.68 1.69 65.12
N ALA A 105 8.47 1.44 64.60
CA ALA A 105 7.34 0.93 65.37
C ALA A 105 7.56 -0.50 65.92
N VAL A 106 8.50 -1.28 65.36
CA VAL A 106 8.85 -2.62 65.84
C VAL A 106 10.08 -2.59 66.74
N VAL A 107 11.10 -1.81 66.36
CA VAL A 107 12.36 -1.73 67.10
C VAL A 107 12.19 -1.00 68.43
N LEU A 108 11.42 0.11 68.47
CA LEU A 108 11.23 0.88 69.70
C LEU A 108 10.57 0.06 70.82
N PRO A 109 9.47 -0.70 70.58
CA PRO A 109 8.90 -1.58 71.59
C PRO A 109 9.84 -2.70 72.01
N LEU A 110 10.57 -3.33 71.08
CA LEU A 110 11.51 -4.41 71.41
C LEU A 110 12.67 -3.92 72.28
N VAL A 111 13.22 -2.74 71.98
CA VAL A 111 14.26 -2.11 72.79
C VAL A 111 13.70 -1.73 74.17
N GLY A 112 12.48 -1.18 74.23
CA GLY A 112 11.80 -0.85 75.49
C GLY A 112 11.53 -2.10 76.34
N LEU A 113 11.09 -3.19 75.72
CA LEU A 113 10.86 -4.48 76.38
C LEU A 113 12.17 -5.05 76.92
N ALA A 114 13.23 -5.06 76.11
CA ALA A 114 14.55 -5.54 76.51
C ALA A 114 15.18 -4.69 77.64
N TYR A 115 14.83 -3.40 77.73
CA TYR A 115 15.21 -2.54 78.85
C TYR A 115 14.46 -2.94 80.13
N ILE A 116 13.14 -3.14 80.05
CA ILE A 116 12.29 -3.54 81.20
C ILE A 116 12.71 -4.91 81.76
N PHE A 117 13.05 -5.87 80.90
CA PHE A 117 13.54 -7.20 81.31
C PHE A 117 15.01 -7.24 81.72
N GLY A 118 15.69 -6.07 81.78
CA GLY A 118 17.06 -5.98 82.29
C GLY A 118 18.14 -6.53 81.35
N VAL A 119 17.80 -6.87 80.10
CA VAL A 119 18.76 -7.43 79.12
C VAL A 119 19.79 -6.39 78.66
N LEU A 120 19.39 -5.12 78.52
CA LEU A 120 20.27 -4.02 78.09
C LEU A 120 21.37 -3.64 79.13
N PRO A 121 21.09 -3.51 80.44
CA PRO A 121 22.10 -3.09 81.43
C PRO A 121 23.30 -4.03 81.62
N HIS A 122 23.28 -5.25 81.09
CA HIS A 122 24.44 -6.17 81.16
C HIS A 122 25.46 -5.94 80.03
N LEU A 123 25.14 -5.08 79.06
CA LEU A 123 26.05 -4.69 77.99
C LEU A 123 27.04 -3.67 78.57
N LYS A 124 28.31 -4.06 78.71
CA LYS A 124 29.41 -3.26 79.33
C LYS A 124 29.76 -1.95 78.59
N TRP A 125 28.92 -1.52 77.66
CA TRP A 125 29.10 -0.41 76.75
C TRP A 125 27.77 0.35 76.68
N PRO A 126 27.68 1.64 77.07
CA PRO A 126 28.73 2.55 77.55
C PRO A 126 28.99 2.41 79.06
N THR A 127 30.23 2.67 79.49
CA THR A 127 30.70 2.55 80.88
C THR A 127 30.00 3.50 81.86
N ALA A 128 29.86 3.09 83.13
CA ALA A 128 29.14 3.84 84.16
C ALA A 128 29.82 5.17 84.55
N GLU A 129 31.11 5.34 84.23
CA GLU A 129 31.94 6.53 84.52
C GLU A 129 31.75 7.68 83.52
N ASP A 130 31.06 7.45 82.40
CA ASP A 130 30.81 8.47 81.38
C ASP A 130 29.69 9.44 81.78
N PRO A 131 29.78 10.73 81.42
CA PRO A 131 28.73 11.71 81.70
C PRO A 131 27.40 11.27 81.08
N ILE A 132 26.31 11.48 81.82
CA ILE A 132 24.96 11.02 81.49
C ILE A 132 24.56 11.40 80.06
N CYS A 133 24.96 12.60 79.62
CA CYS A 133 24.70 13.09 78.27
C CYS A 133 25.33 12.21 77.18
N LEU A 134 26.58 11.76 77.36
CA LEU A 134 27.28 10.91 76.40
C LEU A 134 26.61 9.55 76.27
N ARG A 135 26.14 8.99 77.40
CA ARG A 135 25.43 7.70 77.42
C ARG A 135 24.08 7.77 76.71
N VAL A 136 23.31 8.83 76.96
CA VAL A 136 22.02 9.05 76.28
C VAL A 136 22.23 9.21 74.78
N VAL A 137 23.24 9.97 74.35
CA VAL A 137 23.57 10.15 72.93
C VAL A 137 24.00 8.82 72.30
N ALA A 138 24.83 8.02 72.98
CA ALA A 138 25.27 6.72 72.48
C ALA A 138 24.10 5.73 72.30
N TRP A 139 23.16 5.68 73.25
CA TRP A 139 21.96 4.82 73.14
C TRP A 139 21.01 5.29 72.04
N VAL A 140 20.80 6.60 71.90
CA VAL A 140 19.99 7.15 70.80
C VAL A 140 20.63 6.85 69.45
N ALA A 141 21.96 6.95 69.34
CA ALA A 141 22.70 6.59 68.13
C ALA A 141 22.60 5.09 67.82
N ALA A 142 22.72 4.21 68.82
CA ALA A 142 22.60 2.76 68.65
C ALA A 142 21.18 2.35 68.18
N VAL A 143 20.13 2.92 68.78
CA VAL A 143 18.75 2.70 68.35
C VAL A 143 18.49 3.27 66.95
N GLY A 144 19.06 4.44 66.64
CA GLY A 144 19.04 5.04 65.31
C GLY A 144 19.70 4.15 64.25
N LEU A 145 20.87 3.56 64.57
CA LEU A 145 21.58 2.64 63.70
C LEU A 145 20.80 1.34 63.49
N LEU A 146 20.24 0.77 64.56
CA LEU A 146 19.44 -0.45 64.50
C LEU A 146 18.16 -0.26 63.67
N THR A 147 17.45 0.86 63.86
CA THR A 147 16.27 1.19 63.04
C THR A 147 16.63 1.42 61.58
N ALA A 148 17.77 2.07 61.29
CA ALA A 148 18.28 2.21 59.93
C ALA A 148 18.64 0.87 59.30
N LEU A 149 19.34 -0.01 60.03
CA LEU A 149 19.71 -1.36 59.58
C LEU A 149 18.46 -2.20 59.27
N VAL A 150 17.48 -2.24 60.18
CA VAL A 150 16.22 -2.95 59.96
C VAL A 150 15.46 -2.37 58.76
N THR A 151 15.51 -1.05 58.55
CA THR A 151 14.93 -0.41 57.36
C THR A 151 15.65 -0.83 56.08
N VAL A 152 16.98 -0.90 56.08
CA VAL A 152 17.78 -1.37 54.93
C VAL A 152 17.50 -2.84 54.64
N VAL A 153 17.55 -3.71 55.66
CA VAL A 153 17.19 -5.13 55.54
C VAL A 153 15.80 -5.27 54.95
N ARG A 154 14.82 -4.53 55.46
CA ARG A 154 13.45 -4.54 54.94
C ARG A 154 13.36 -4.06 53.51
N LEU A 155 14.08 -3.00 53.13
CA LEU A 155 14.12 -2.53 51.73
C LEU A 155 14.77 -3.57 50.80
N LEU A 156 15.73 -4.37 51.30
CA LEU A 156 16.39 -5.44 50.56
C LEU A 156 15.57 -6.74 50.48
N THR A 157 14.75 -7.04 51.49
CA THR A 157 13.90 -8.25 51.54
C THR A 157 12.49 -8.04 51.03
N HIS A 158 12.00 -6.79 50.97
CA HIS A 158 10.65 -6.48 50.52
C HIS A 158 10.45 -6.82 49.05
N GLY A 159 9.55 -7.78 48.80
CA GLY A 159 9.23 -8.28 47.46
C GLY A 159 10.14 -9.40 46.94
N ARG A 160 11.12 -9.87 47.73
CA ARG A 160 11.97 -11.02 47.35
C ARG A 160 11.44 -12.37 47.84
N TYR A 161 10.60 -12.37 48.87
CA TYR A 161 9.97 -13.58 49.40
C TYR A 161 8.49 -13.56 49.07
N ASP A 162 8.12 -14.27 48.00
CA ASP A 162 6.72 -14.57 47.66
C ASP A 162 6.34 -15.84 48.41
N VAL A 163 5.53 -15.71 49.48
CA VAL A 163 5.07 -16.87 50.24
C VAL A 163 3.94 -17.51 49.44
N LYS A 164 4.32 -18.37 48.50
CA LYS A 164 3.38 -19.27 47.82
C LYS A 164 3.01 -20.37 48.78
N ASP A 165 1.71 -20.44 49.08
CA ASP A 165 1.03 -21.49 49.85
C ASP A 165 1.75 -21.91 51.12
N VAL A 166 1.43 -21.22 52.23
CA VAL A 166 1.63 -21.82 53.56
C VAL A 166 0.64 -22.97 53.68
N SER A 167 1.05 -24.15 53.22
CA SER A 167 0.36 -25.40 53.47
C SER A 167 0.48 -25.69 54.96
N ALA A 168 -0.49 -25.22 55.74
CA ALA A 168 -0.76 -25.80 57.05
C ALA A 168 -1.30 -27.20 56.76
N GLY A 169 -0.50 -28.22 57.08
CA GLY A 169 -0.77 -29.61 56.72
C GLY A 169 -2.22 -30.01 57.01
N GLY A 170 -2.94 -30.39 55.96
CA GLY A 170 -4.19 -31.15 56.08
C GLY A 170 -5.35 -30.80 55.15
N ALA A 171 -5.41 -29.61 54.54
CA ALA A 171 -6.59 -29.26 53.73
C ALA A 171 -6.26 -28.34 52.54
N ALA A 172 -5.68 -28.90 51.48
CA ALA A 172 -5.76 -28.28 50.16
C ALA A 172 -7.17 -28.52 49.60
N LEU A 173 -8.13 -27.67 49.98
CA LEU A 173 -9.45 -27.64 49.36
C LEU A 173 -9.32 -27.06 47.95
N THR A 174 -9.07 -27.91 46.96
CA THR A 174 -9.20 -27.56 45.54
C THR A 174 -10.69 -27.52 45.18
N LEU A 175 -11.39 -26.47 45.60
CA LEU A 175 -12.75 -26.18 45.16
C LEU A 175 -12.74 -25.07 44.10
N SER A 176 -12.66 -25.48 42.83
CA SER A 176 -13.37 -24.85 41.71
C SER A 176 -12.93 -25.48 40.40
N GLU A 177 -13.91 -25.85 39.57
CA GLU A 177 -13.70 -26.16 38.15
C GLU A 177 -12.86 -25.07 37.47
N LYS A 178 -12.02 -25.46 36.51
CA LYS A 178 -11.24 -24.49 35.72
C LYS A 178 -12.24 -23.55 35.02
N PRO A 179 -12.13 -22.22 35.20
CA PRO A 179 -13.03 -21.28 34.52
C PRO A 179 -12.90 -21.45 33.01
N GLN A 180 -14.04 -21.51 32.30
CA GLN A 180 -14.07 -21.75 30.86
C GLN A 180 -13.56 -20.54 30.05
N THR A 181 -13.77 -19.31 30.54
CA THR A 181 -13.33 -18.08 29.87
C THR A 181 -12.37 -17.23 30.71
N PHE A 182 -11.48 -16.48 30.04
CA PHE A 182 -10.56 -15.55 30.70
C PHE A 182 -11.28 -14.37 31.36
N PHE A 183 -12.42 -13.93 30.82
CA PHE A 183 -13.23 -12.91 31.49
C PHE A 183 -13.82 -13.41 32.81
N ASP A 184 -14.37 -14.63 32.85
CA ASP A 184 -14.94 -15.19 34.09
C ASP A 184 -13.87 -15.37 35.16
N LYS A 185 -12.68 -15.82 34.76
CA LYS A 185 -11.54 -15.99 35.66
C LYS A 185 -11.14 -14.69 36.37
N TYR A 186 -11.27 -13.56 35.68
CA TYR A 186 -10.79 -12.25 36.15
C TYR A 186 -11.92 -11.23 36.34
N ILE A 187 -13.16 -11.69 36.46
CA ILE A 187 -14.32 -10.80 36.48
C ILE A 187 -14.27 -9.86 37.70
N ASP A 188 -13.89 -10.39 38.86
CA ASP A 188 -13.78 -9.63 40.11
C ASP A 188 -12.74 -8.52 39.98
N GLU A 189 -11.60 -8.79 39.34
CA GLU A 189 -10.56 -7.80 39.10
C GLU A 189 -11.00 -6.71 38.12
N ILE A 190 -11.73 -7.08 37.07
CA ILE A 190 -12.27 -6.12 36.09
C ILE A 190 -13.33 -5.23 36.77
N VAL A 191 -14.23 -5.82 37.56
CA VAL A 191 -15.22 -5.08 38.36
C VAL A 191 -14.51 -4.11 39.30
N HIS A 192 -13.52 -4.60 40.04
CA HIS A 192 -12.75 -3.79 40.98
C HIS A 192 -11.99 -2.64 40.30
N TYR A 193 -11.40 -2.90 39.13
CA TYR A 193 -10.76 -1.88 38.31
C TYR A 193 -11.74 -0.75 37.98
N PHE A 194 -12.90 -1.09 37.42
CA PHE A 194 -13.90 -0.10 37.06
C PHE A 194 -14.61 0.52 38.27
N ALA A 195 -14.57 -0.09 39.45
CA ALA A 195 -15.08 0.51 40.67
C ALA A 195 -14.22 1.68 41.14
N GLN A 196 -12.90 1.51 41.07
CA GLN A 196 -11.93 2.49 41.57
C GLN A 196 -11.51 3.53 40.55
N GLU A 197 -11.42 3.15 39.28
CA GLU A 197 -10.99 4.05 38.23
C GLU A 197 -12.15 4.92 37.72
N PRO A 198 -11.93 6.23 37.47
CA PRO A 198 -12.95 7.15 36.97
C PRO A 198 -13.19 6.98 35.45
N LYS A 199 -13.10 5.75 34.94
CA LYS A 199 -13.27 5.42 33.52
C LYS A 199 -14.71 5.01 33.25
N ASP A 200 -15.38 5.69 32.34
CA ASP A 200 -16.80 5.45 32.00
C ASP A 200 -16.98 5.13 30.50
N VAL A 201 -15.90 5.18 29.72
CA VAL A 201 -15.88 4.79 28.30
C VAL A 201 -14.66 3.93 28.02
N VAL A 202 -14.86 2.78 27.40
CA VAL A 202 -13.80 1.89 26.93
C VAL A 202 -13.85 1.88 25.40
N ILE A 203 -12.73 2.18 24.75
CA ILE A 203 -12.58 2.15 23.29
C ILE A 203 -11.72 0.94 22.93
N PHE A 204 -12.27 0.05 22.11
CA PHE A 204 -11.57 -1.08 21.52
C PHE A 204 -11.23 -0.79 20.07
N GLU A 205 -9.94 -0.86 19.74
CA GLU A 205 -9.43 -0.74 18.37
C GLU A 205 -8.73 -2.02 17.92
N ASP A 206 -8.69 -2.22 16.60
CA ASP A 206 -7.98 -3.31 15.92
C ASP A 206 -8.47 -4.74 16.27
N LEU A 207 -9.61 -4.88 16.95
CA LEU A 207 -10.24 -6.19 17.21
C LEU A 207 -10.67 -6.90 15.92
N ASP A 208 -10.96 -6.12 14.86
CA ASP A 208 -11.34 -6.64 13.55
C ASP A 208 -10.22 -7.39 12.81
N ARG A 209 -8.97 -7.31 13.28
CA ARG A 209 -7.84 -8.05 12.69
C ARG A 209 -7.86 -9.54 12.99
N PHE A 210 -8.57 -9.95 14.03
CA PHE A 210 -8.62 -11.36 14.45
C PHE A 210 -9.77 -12.15 13.82
N GLU A 211 -10.64 -11.49 13.06
CA GLU A 211 -11.76 -12.10 12.31
C GLU A 211 -12.62 -13.07 13.13
N ASP A 212 -12.75 -12.78 14.43
CA ASP A 212 -13.53 -13.59 15.37
C ASP A 212 -14.72 -12.78 15.91
N PRO A 213 -15.94 -13.00 15.38
CA PRO A 213 -17.14 -12.29 15.81
C PRO A 213 -17.54 -12.55 17.27
N ASN A 214 -17.17 -13.71 17.82
CA ASN A 214 -17.60 -14.13 19.16
C ASN A 214 -17.05 -13.21 20.25
N ILE A 215 -15.94 -12.50 20.00
CA ILE A 215 -15.41 -11.52 20.94
C ILE A 215 -16.37 -10.37 21.20
N PHE A 216 -17.17 -9.96 20.21
CA PHE A 216 -18.13 -8.86 20.39
C PHE A 216 -19.30 -9.27 21.28
N GLU A 217 -19.69 -10.54 21.25
CA GLU A 217 -20.68 -11.10 22.18
C GLU A 217 -20.14 -11.13 23.60
N ALA A 218 -18.93 -11.68 23.80
CA ALA A 218 -18.27 -11.69 25.11
C ALA A 218 -18.06 -10.28 25.70
N LEU A 219 -17.68 -9.30 24.87
CA LEU A 219 -17.53 -7.90 25.30
C LEU A 219 -18.88 -7.23 25.60
N ARG A 220 -19.94 -7.59 24.88
CA ARG A 220 -21.30 -7.13 25.18
C ARG A 220 -21.78 -7.68 26.52
N GLU A 221 -21.60 -8.97 26.77
CA GLU A 221 -21.92 -9.61 28.06
C GLU A 221 -21.16 -8.98 29.22
N LEU A 222 -19.85 -8.76 29.04
CA LEU A 222 -19.02 -8.07 30.03
C LEU A 222 -19.55 -6.64 30.31
N ASN A 223 -19.92 -5.88 29.28
CA ASN A 223 -20.47 -4.53 29.45
C ASN A 223 -21.79 -4.54 30.23
N VAL A 224 -22.67 -5.52 29.97
CA VAL A 224 -23.93 -5.72 30.70
C VAL A 224 -23.64 -6.03 32.17
N LEU A 225 -22.74 -6.99 32.43
CA LEU A 225 -22.36 -7.41 33.78
C LEU A 225 -21.81 -6.23 34.58
N LEU A 226 -20.82 -5.52 34.03
CA LEU A 226 -20.16 -4.39 34.70
C LEU A 226 -21.14 -3.26 35.05
N ASN A 227 -22.09 -2.95 34.17
CA ASN A 227 -23.10 -1.92 34.43
C ASN A 227 -24.14 -2.31 35.48
N ASN A 228 -24.37 -3.61 35.68
CA ASN A 228 -25.32 -4.14 36.65
C ASN A 228 -24.73 -4.31 38.06
N THR A 229 -23.41 -4.14 38.22
CA THR A 229 -22.76 -4.19 39.54
C THR A 229 -23.32 -3.14 40.51
N PRO A 230 -23.45 -3.46 41.82
CA PRO A 230 -24.01 -2.53 42.80
C PRO A 230 -23.30 -1.17 42.85
N GLU A 231 -21.97 -1.19 42.75
CA GLU A 231 -21.11 0.00 42.80
C GLU A 231 -21.34 0.92 41.60
N ARG A 232 -21.47 0.35 40.40
CA ARG A 232 -21.79 1.11 39.18
C ARG A 232 -23.22 1.60 39.15
N ARG A 233 -24.19 0.80 39.63
CA ARG A 233 -25.58 1.26 39.81
C ARG A 233 -25.64 2.46 40.75
N ARG A 234 -24.88 2.44 41.85
CA ARG A 234 -24.78 3.57 42.78
C ARG A 234 -24.17 4.81 42.12
N LYS A 235 -23.06 4.65 41.38
CA LYS A 235 -22.39 5.73 40.65
C LYS A 235 -23.32 6.36 39.61
N ARG A 236 -24.04 5.54 38.84
CA ARG A 236 -25.03 5.97 37.83
C ARG A 236 -26.20 6.72 38.45
N ASN A 237 -26.79 6.18 39.51
CA ASN A 237 -27.96 6.76 40.15
C ASN A 237 -27.68 8.09 40.85
N GLY A 238 -26.40 8.43 41.05
CA GLY A 238 -25.98 9.74 41.54
C GLY A 238 -26.34 10.03 42.99
N ASN A 239 -25.95 11.21 43.46
CA ASN A 239 -26.22 11.64 44.84
C ASN A 239 -27.69 12.00 45.04
N ARG A 240 -28.22 11.85 46.27
CA ARG A 240 -29.64 12.15 46.61
C ARG A 240 -30.05 13.57 46.20
N LEU A 241 -29.15 14.54 46.36
CA LEU A 241 -29.35 15.94 45.95
C LEU A 241 -29.52 16.09 44.44
N GLY A 242 -28.68 15.42 43.63
CA GLY A 242 -28.78 15.42 42.18
C GLY A 242 -30.10 14.83 41.67
N ARG A 243 -30.57 13.76 42.32
CA ARG A 243 -31.88 13.15 42.04
C ARG A 243 -33.04 14.06 42.41
N ALA A 244 -32.98 14.70 43.57
CA ALA A 244 -34.00 15.67 44.00
C ALA A 244 -34.04 16.87 43.04
N PHE A 245 -32.89 17.41 42.65
CA PHE A 245 -32.80 18.49 41.67
C PHE A 245 -33.32 18.07 40.30
N ALA A 246 -32.99 16.86 39.83
CA ALA A 246 -33.50 16.31 38.57
C ALA A 246 -35.01 16.04 38.61
N GLN A 247 -35.58 15.58 39.74
CA GLN A 247 -37.02 15.40 39.93
C GLN A 247 -37.76 16.74 39.99
N VAL A 248 -37.20 17.73 40.69
CA VAL A 248 -37.78 19.08 40.77
C VAL A 248 -37.74 19.78 39.41
N LEU A 249 -36.61 19.70 38.70
CA LEU A 249 -36.47 20.22 37.34
C LEU A 249 -37.35 19.46 36.32
N GLY A 250 -37.50 18.14 36.48
CA GLY A 250 -38.39 17.33 35.65
C GLY A 250 -39.88 17.59 35.88
N ARG A 251 -40.27 18.08 37.06
CA ARG A 251 -41.63 18.60 37.33
C ARG A 251 -41.82 20.02 36.80
N MET A 252 -40.75 20.78 36.60
CA MET A 252 -40.81 22.19 36.22
C MET A 252 -40.86 22.43 34.71
N ASN A 253 -40.68 21.42 33.84
CA ASN A 253 -40.90 21.64 32.40
C ASN A 253 -40.96 20.35 31.55
N GLU A 254 -41.96 20.24 30.68
CA GLU A 254 -41.92 19.36 29.49
C GLU A 254 -41.07 19.97 28.35
N GLU A 255 -40.81 21.29 28.37
CA GLU A 255 -40.08 22.01 27.31
C GLU A 255 -38.57 22.23 27.59
N TRP A 256 -38.04 21.77 28.74
CA TRP A 256 -36.65 22.04 29.12
C TRP A 256 -35.68 20.91 28.75
N PRO A 257 -35.19 20.91 27.49
CA PRO A 257 -33.77 20.65 27.26
C PRO A 257 -33.12 21.63 26.26
N GLY A 258 -33.87 22.53 25.61
CA GLY A 258 -33.36 23.30 24.46
C GLY A 258 -32.50 24.53 24.79
N ARG A 259 -32.87 25.30 25.83
CA ARG A 259 -32.25 26.63 26.10
C ARG A 259 -30.93 26.59 26.88
N LEU A 260 -30.60 25.48 27.54
CA LEU A 260 -29.36 25.31 28.32
C LEU A 260 -28.33 24.39 27.65
N GLU A 261 -28.71 23.53 26.69
CA GLU A 261 -27.76 22.71 25.92
C GLU A 261 -26.73 23.59 25.15
N THR A 262 -27.08 24.84 24.84
CA THR A 262 -26.19 25.84 24.22
C THR A 262 -25.27 26.58 25.20
N LYS A 263 -25.66 26.69 26.50
CA LYS A 263 -24.87 27.42 27.51
C LYS A 263 -24.05 26.51 28.44
N LEU A 264 -24.47 25.27 28.64
CA LEU A 264 -23.71 24.24 29.38
C LEU A 264 -23.82 22.90 28.65
N PRO A 265 -22.72 22.35 28.10
CA PRO A 265 -22.77 21.03 27.51
C PRO A 265 -23.20 20.01 28.57
N TYR A 266 -24.25 19.23 28.27
CA TYR A 266 -24.89 18.23 29.14
C TYR A 266 -23.91 17.35 29.99
N PRO A 267 -22.72 16.96 29.49
CA PRO A 267 -21.70 16.24 30.29
C PRO A 267 -21.13 17.03 31.47
N ARG A 268 -21.08 18.37 31.39
CA ARG A 268 -20.65 19.24 32.50
C ARG A 268 -21.77 19.42 33.52
N ALA A 269 -23.01 19.59 33.07
CA ALA A 269 -24.17 19.73 33.94
C ALA A 269 -24.45 18.45 34.75
N GLY A 270 -24.38 17.27 34.11
CA GLY A 270 -24.51 15.98 34.81
C GLY A 270 -23.43 15.75 35.86
N ARG A 271 -22.19 16.19 35.59
CA ARG A 271 -21.05 16.07 36.53
C ARG A 271 -21.15 17.03 37.72
N VAL A 272 -21.67 18.25 37.51
CA VAL A 272 -21.93 19.23 38.59
C VAL A 272 -23.12 18.82 39.45
N LEU A 273 -24.15 18.22 38.84
CA LEU A 273 -25.35 17.72 39.53
C LEU A 273 -25.16 16.32 40.14
N GLY A 274 -24.02 15.67 39.91
CA GLY A 274 -23.73 14.34 40.44
C GLY A 274 -24.58 13.21 39.86
N LEU A 275 -25.03 13.34 38.60
CA LEU A 275 -25.69 12.28 37.84
C LEU A 275 -24.61 11.48 37.10
N GLY A 276 -24.45 10.18 37.42
CA GLY A 276 -23.44 9.34 36.79
C GLY A 276 -23.90 8.79 35.45
N GLU A 277 -22.97 8.66 34.50
CA GLU A 277 -23.22 8.01 33.21
C GLU A 277 -22.91 6.50 33.28
N PRO A 278 -23.62 5.64 32.51
CA PRO A 278 -23.29 4.22 32.41
C PRO A 278 -21.94 4.00 31.71
N LEU A 279 -21.31 2.86 32.00
CA LEU A 279 -20.13 2.40 31.28
C LEU A 279 -20.51 2.08 29.83
N ARG A 280 -19.73 2.61 28.89
CA ARG A 280 -19.96 2.44 27.45
C ARG A 280 -18.77 1.81 26.77
N PHE A 281 -19.02 0.82 25.94
CA PHE A 281 -18.00 0.20 25.10
C PHE A 281 -18.14 0.74 23.68
N ILE A 282 -17.03 1.24 23.13
CA ILE A 282 -16.94 1.80 21.79
C ILE A 282 -16.00 0.90 20.98
N TYR A 283 -16.40 0.54 19.76
CA TYR A 283 -15.65 -0.38 18.90
C TYR A 283 -15.31 0.31 17.59
N ALA A 284 -14.06 0.22 17.14
CA ALA A 284 -13.66 0.59 15.78
C ALA A 284 -13.51 -0.69 14.95
N VAL A 285 -14.42 -0.93 13.99
CA VAL A 285 -14.49 -2.21 13.27
C VAL A 285 -14.66 -1.97 11.75
N ARG A 286 -14.20 -2.91 10.93
CA ARG A 286 -14.52 -3.03 9.50
C ARG A 286 -15.95 -3.56 9.27
N ASP A 287 -16.57 -3.18 8.16
CA ASP A 287 -17.86 -3.78 7.73
C ASP A 287 -17.71 -5.29 7.42
N SER A 288 -16.55 -5.73 6.91
CA SER A 288 -16.30 -7.10 6.46
C SER A 288 -16.24 -8.15 7.57
N VAL A 289 -16.07 -7.75 8.84
CA VAL A 289 -16.03 -8.71 9.95
C VAL A 289 -17.39 -9.37 10.16
N PHE A 290 -18.46 -8.72 9.71
CA PHE A 290 -19.84 -9.18 9.91
C PHE A 290 -20.40 -10.00 8.74
N SER A 291 -19.66 -10.12 7.63
CA SER A 291 -20.10 -10.91 6.47
C SER A 291 -19.90 -12.41 6.66
N GLN A 292 -19.08 -12.84 7.63
CA GLN A 292 -18.69 -14.26 7.81
C GLN A 292 -19.54 -15.01 8.86
N ILE A 293 -20.44 -14.32 9.56
CA ILE A 293 -21.13 -14.85 10.76
C ILE A 293 -22.14 -15.96 10.43
N ASP A 294 -22.70 -15.95 9.22
CA ASP A 294 -23.64 -16.98 8.75
C ASP A 294 -23.06 -17.89 7.65
N ALA A 295 -21.76 -17.75 7.35
CA ALA A 295 -21.06 -18.59 6.38
C ALA A 295 -20.48 -19.88 7.00
N THR A 296 -20.97 -20.29 8.17
CA THR A 296 -20.73 -21.65 8.66
C THR A 296 -21.48 -22.64 7.78
N PRO A 297 -20.78 -23.57 7.09
CA PRO A 297 -21.46 -24.56 6.27
C PRO A 297 -22.20 -25.49 7.23
N ALA A 298 -23.53 -25.45 7.21
CA ALA A 298 -24.29 -26.63 7.55
C ALA A 298 -23.72 -27.75 6.66
N LYS A 299 -23.01 -28.71 7.26
CA LYS A 299 -22.55 -29.92 6.57
C LYS A 299 -23.71 -30.40 5.70
N PRO A 300 -23.60 -30.43 4.37
CA PRO A 300 -24.65 -31.03 3.57
C PRO A 300 -24.67 -32.49 3.97
N SER A 301 -25.73 -32.90 4.64
CA SER A 301 -26.01 -34.31 4.89
C SER A 301 -25.85 -35.03 3.56
N SER A 302 -24.92 -35.97 3.52
CA SER A 302 -24.69 -36.90 2.42
C SER A 302 -26.03 -37.52 2.03
N LYS A 303 -26.64 -36.99 0.95
CA LYS A 303 -27.73 -37.59 0.16
C LYS A 303 -28.33 -36.64 -0.89
N ARG A 304 -28.09 -35.33 -0.85
CA ARG A 304 -28.65 -34.39 -1.86
C ARG A 304 -27.70 -33.99 -2.99
N SER A 305 -26.38 -34.10 -2.82
CA SER A 305 -25.38 -33.77 -3.84
C SER A 305 -25.15 -34.87 -4.88
N ALA A 306 -25.72 -36.07 -4.71
CA ALA A 306 -25.65 -37.13 -5.71
C ALA A 306 -26.80 -37.07 -6.75
N ALA A 307 -27.89 -36.36 -6.46
CA ALA A 307 -29.07 -36.35 -7.32
C ALA A 307 -29.03 -35.28 -8.44
N ILE A 308 -28.19 -34.26 -8.30
CA ILE A 308 -28.14 -33.13 -9.26
C ILE A 308 -27.12 -33.37 -10.39
N LEU A 309 -26.18 -34.32 -10.22
CA LEU A 309 -25.20 -34.69 -11.25
C LEU A 309 -25.66 -35.83 -12.19
N ALA A 310 -26.90 -36.31 -12.06
CA ALA A 310 -27.40 -37.46 -12.82
C ALA A 310 -28.40 -37.12 -13.96
N PHE A 311 -28.70 -35.84 -14.19
CA PHE A 311 -29.60 -35.42 -15.28
C PHE A 311 -28.98 -34.29 -16.09
N ALA A 312 -28.10 -34.67 -17.03
CA ALA A 312 -27.76 -33.82 -18.16
C ALA A 312 -28.43 -34.40 -19.41
N PRO A 313 -29.43 -33.73 -20.03
CA PRO A 313 -29.79 -33.99 -21.40
C PRO A 313 -28.85 -33.20 -22.33
N GLN A 314 -28.32 -33.89 -23.35
CA GLN A 314 -27.64 -33.24 -24.47
C GLN A 314 -28.67 -32.57 -25.40
N GLY A 315 -28.39 -31.35 -25.86
CA GLY A 315 -29.11 -30.77 -27.00
C GLY A 315 -29.08 -29.24 -27.13
N GLN A 316 -28.24 -28.76 -28.05
CA GLN A 316 -28.42 -27.67 -29.05
C GLN A 316 -28.68 -26.20 -28.64
N ASN A 317 -27.82 -25.34 -29.21
CA ASN A 317 -27.91 -23.91 -29.60
C ASN A 317 -29.14 -23.07 -29.22
N GLU A 318 -28.90 -21.90 -28.59
CA GLU A 318 -29.27 -20.55 -29.06
C GLU A 318 -28.70 -19.45 -28.11
N GLY A 319 -28.64 -18.20 -28.58
CA GLY A 319 -27.73 -17.11 -28.13
C GLY A 319 -27.97 -16.47 -26.74
N PRO A 320 -27.17 -15.44 -26.38
CA PRO A 320 -27.08 -14.96 -24.99
C PRO A 320 -28.30 -14.11 -24.64
N THR A 321 -29.21 -14.69 -23.86
CA THR A 321 -30.25 -13.93 -23.17
C THR A 321 -29.70 -13.50 -21.82
N ALA A 322 -29.71 -12.20 -21.57
CA ALA A 322 -29.24 -11.57 -20.34
C ALA A 322 -29.87 -12.22 -19.10
N ILE A 323 -29.03 -12.85 -18.26
CA ILE A 323 -29.41 -13.25 -16.91
C ILE A 323 -29.34 -11.99 -16.06
N ALA A 324 -30.52 -11.53 -15.61
CA ALA A 324 -30.63 -10.58 -14.54
C ALA A 324 -30.12 -11.24 -13.24
N GLU A 325 -29.06 -10.71 -12.66
CA GLU A 325 -28.69 -10.94 -11.26
C GLU A 325 -29.19 -9.75 -10.41
N PRO A 326 -30.23 -9.92 -9.58
CA PRO A 326 -30.41 -8.98 -8.45
C PRO A 326 -30.62 -9.62 -7.07
N ASP A 327 -30.83 -10.93 -6.93
CA ASP A 327 -31.33 -11.50 -5.66
C ASP A 327 -30.26 -11.90 -4.62
N LEU A 328 -28.99 -12.09 -5.02
CA LEU A 328 -27.92 -12.51 -4.09
C LEU A 328 -27.35 -11.34 -3.26
N ASP A 329 -27.30 -10.13 -3.83
CA ASP A 329 -26.71 -8.96 -3.16
C ASP A 329 -27.63 -8.38 -2.07
N GLU A 330 -28.96 -8.44 -2.25
CA GLU A 330 -29.90 -7.88 -1.29
C GLU A 330 -30.03 -8.73 -0.03
N ALA A 331 -30.10 -10.06 -0.17
CA ALA A 331 -30.13 -10.99 0.95
C ALA A 331 -28.82 -10.96 1.76
N ALA A 332 -27.67 -10.87 1.08
CA ALA A 332 -26.37 -10.73 1.74
C ALA A 332 -26.24 -9.38 2.47
N ALA A 333 -26.75 -8.30 1.88
CA ALA A 333 -26.79 -6.98 2.51
C ALA A 333 -27.74 -6.94 3.73
N GLU A 334 -28.88 -7.63 3.68
CA GLU A 334 -29.83 -7.75 4.80
C GLU A 334 -29.21 -8.55 5.96
N THR A 335 -28.57 -9.67 5.65
CA THR A 335 -27.86 -10.50 6.64
C THR A 335 -26.75 -9.70 7.33
N LEU A 336 -25.97 -8.92 6.57
CA LEU A 336 -24.93 -8.05 7.13
C LEU A 336 -25.51 -6.94 8.02
N ARG A 337 -26.69 -6.39 7.66
CA ARG A 337 -27.40 -5.42 8.51
C ARG A 337 -27.89 -6.05 9.82
N ALA A 338 -28.49 -7.25 9.74
CA ALA A 338 -28.98 -7.99 10.91
C ALA A 338 -27.83 -8.32 11.88
N ASN A 339 -26.70 -8.82 11.34
CA ASN A 339 -25.51 -9.13 12.12
C ASN A 339 -24.91 -7.90 12.80
N ARG A 340 -24.90 -6.72 12.14
CA ARG A 340 -24.43 -5.47 12.78
C ARG A 340 -25.29 -5.06 13.97
N THR A 341 -26.60 -5.27 13.91
CA THR A 341 -27.53 -4.92 15.00
C THR A 341 -27.54 -5.93 16.15
N LYS A 342 -27.01 -7.15 15.95
CA LYS A 342 -26.91 -8.17 17.01
C LYS A 342 -25.94 -7.77 18.13
N PHE A 343 -24.81 -7.16 17.77
CA PHE A 343 -23.74 -6.88 18.73
C PHE A 343 -23.78 -5.45 19.29
N PHE A 344 -24.25 -4.47 18.51
CA PHE A 344 -24.18 -3.06 18.87
C PHE A 344 -25.56 -2.42 18.97
N ASP A 345 -25.73 -1.58 19.99
CA ASP A 345 -26.96 -0.82 20.18
C ASP A 345 -26.98 0.42 19.26
N ILE A 346 -25.81 0.93 18.88
CA ILE A 346 -25.65 2.03 17.93
C ILE A 346 -24.50 1.71 16.97
N VAL A 347 -24.78 1.84 15.67
CA VAL A 347 -23.78 1.72 14.61
C VAL A 347 -23.63 3.06 13.90
N ILE A 348 -22.42 3.62 13.91
CA ILE A 348 -22.08 4.90 13.26
C ILE A 348 -21.22 4.59 12.03
N PRO A 349 -21.77 4.74 10.80
CA PRO A 349 -20.97 4.60 9.60
C PRO A 349 -19.96 5.75 9.49
N VAL A 350 -18.71 5.42 9.19
CA VAL A 350 -17.61 6.34 8.93
C VAL A 350 -17.25 6.20 7.46
N VAL A 351 -17.55 7.25 6.70
CA VAL A 351 -17.21 7.33 5.28
C VAL A 351 -15.81 7.94 5.13
N PRO A 352 -14.90 7.33 4.36
CA PRO A 352 -13.61 7.92 4.06
C PRO A 352 -13.79 9.30 3.42
N PHE A 353 -13.10 10.30 3.96
CA PHE A 353 -13.07 11.64 3.41
C PHE A 353 -11.98 11.80 2.34
N ILE A 354 -11.52 10.73 1.70
CA ILE A 354 -10.55 10.80 0.60
C ILE A 354 -11.23 10.30 -0.66
N SER A 355 -11.16 11.14 -1.68
CA SER A 355 -11.60 10.89 -3.03
C SER A 355 -10.56 11.47 -3.99
N HIS A 356 -10.56 11.05 -5.25
CA HIS A 356 -9.73 11.66 -6.29
C HIS A 356 -9.88 13.19 -6.38
N ARG A 357 -11.01 13.77 -5.90
CA ARG A 357 -11.28 15.22 -5.93
C ARG A 357 -10.54 16.01 -4.86
N ASN A 358 -10.34 15.45 -3.67
CA ASN A 358 -9.72 16.15 -2.54
C ASN A 358 -8.41 15.52 -2.07
N ALA A 359 -8.04 14.34 -2.58
CA ALA A 359 -6.75 13.71 -2.32
C ALA A 359 -5.58 14.62 -2.69
N ARG A 360 -5.73 15.45 -3.74
CA ARG A 360 -4.70 16.43 -4.12
C ARG A 360 -4.45 17.43 -3.00
N ASP A 361 -5.50 18.13 -2.57
CA ASP A 361 -5.39 19.17 -1.56
C ASP A 361 -4.87 18.60 -0.23
N LEU A 362 -5.29 17.38 0.12
CA LEU A 362 -4.79 16.65 1.27
C LEU A 362 -3.30 16.28 1.13
N LEU A 363 -2.85 15.87 -0.06
CA LEU A 363 -1.44 15.53 -0.29
C LEU A 363 -0.57 16.78 -0.21
N VAL A 364 -1.00 17.86 -0.86
CA VAL A 364 -0.32 19.17 -0.81
C VAL A 364 -0.22 19.64 0.64
N GLN A 365 -1.32 19.60 1.40
CA GLN A 365 -1.29 19.96 2.82
C GLN A 365 -0.28 19.10 3.61
N LEU A 366 -0.21 17.79 3.35
CA LEU A 366 0.74 16.92 4.05
C LEU A 366 2.21 17.19 3.69
N LEU A 367 2.48 17.60 2.44
CA LEU A 367 3.81 18.00 2.00
C LEU A 367 4.20 19.35 2.64
N ASP A 368 3.28 20.31 2.64
CA ASP A 368 3.47 21.64 3.25
C ASP A 368 3.67 21.54 4.77
N GLU A 369 2.89 20.72 5.48
CA GLU A 369 3.03 20.47 6.93
C GLU A 369 4.40 19.91 7.33
N ARG A 370 5.15 19.36 6.36
CA ARG A 370 6.46 18.73 6.56
C ARG A 370 7.61 19.51 5.91
N ASP A 371 7.34 20.72 5.43
CA ASP A 371 8.29 21.56 4.69
C ASP A 371 8.91 20.87 3.46
N ILE A 372 8.18 19.93 2.83
CA ILE A 372 8.65 19.23 1.63
C ILE A 372 8.39 20.11 0.41
N THR A 373 9.45 20.54 -0.26
CA THR A 373 9.38 21.43 -1.43
C THR A 373 10.15 20.86 -2.63
N GLY A 374 9.92 21.41 -3.83
CA GLY A 374 10.65 21.04 -5.05
C GLY A 374 10.09 19.84 -5.83
N ILE A 375 8.95 19.29 -5.43
CA ILE A 375 8.25 18.23 -6.17
C ILE A 375 7.37 18.85 -7.26
N ASP A 376 7.45 18.34 -8.50
CA ASP A 376 6.58 18.75 -9.60
C ASP A 376 5.09 18.57 -9.24
N PRO A 377 4.27 19.65 -9.29
CA PRO A 377 2.83 19.58 -9.05
C PRO A 377 2.09 18.57 -9.94
N ARG A 378 2.61 18.29 -11.15
CA ARG A 378 2.04 17.27 -12.05
C ARG A 378 2.15 15.88 -11.45
N LEU A 379 3.31 15.55 -10.86
CA LEU A 379 3.49 14.28 -10.17
C LEU A 379 2.54 14.18 -8.97
N VAL A 380 2.46 15.24 -8.15
CA VAL A 380 1.53 15.28 -7.01
C VAL A 380 0.07 15.01 -7.45
N ASN A 381 -0.36 15.61 -8.56
CA ASN A 381 -1.69 15.38 -9.11
C ASN A 381 -1.90 13.93 -9.56
N THR A 382 -0.93 13.33 -10.27
CA THR A 382 -1.00 11.92 -10.68
C THR A 382 -1.10 11.00 -9.48
N VAL A 383 -0.25 11.18 -8.47
CA VAL A 383 -0.26 10.36 -7.26
C VAL A 383 -1.58 10.49 -6.50
N ALA A 384 -2.09 11.71 -6.36
CA ALA A 384 -3.34 11.98 -5.67
C ALA A 384 -4.55 11.28 -6.30
N GLN A 385 -4.59 11.14 -7.64
CA GLN A 385 -5.69 10.44 -8.32
C GLN A 385 -5.77 8.95 -7.96
N HIS A 386 -4.63 8.34 -7.65
CA HIS A 386 -4.53 6.92 -7.30
C HIS A 386 -4.47 6.65 -5.80
N CYS A 387 -4.37 7.70 -4.97
CA CYS A 387 -4.27 7.53 -3.53
C CYS A 387 -5.66 7.46 -2.86
N THR A 388 -5.97 6.31 -2.26
CA THR A 388 -7.27 6.05 -1.63
C THR A 388 -7.26 6.09 -0.11
N ASP A 389 -6.09 6.25 0.54
CA ASP A 389 -5.93 6.12 1.99
C ASP A 389 -4.95 7.17 2.57
N MET A 390 -5.34 7.85 3.65
CA MET A 390 -4.54 8.87 4.34
C MET A 390 -3.28 8.26 4.95
N ARG A 391 -3.34 6.98 5.36
CA ARG A 391 -2.19 6.26 5.89
C ARG A 391 -1.13 6.07 4.82
N LEU A 392 -1.53 5.71 3.60
CA LEU A 392 -0.62 5.60 2.46
C LEU A 392 0.03 6.95 2.15
N MET A 393 -0.77 8.03 2.07
CA MET A 393 -0.27 9.40 1.85
C MET A 393 0.76 9.80 2.90
N ARG A 394 0.43 9.60 4.19
CA ARG A 394 1.33 9.89 5.30
C ARG A 394 2.58 9.04 5.24
N ASN A 395 2.47 7.76 4.89
CA ASN A 395 3.62 6.87 4.78
C ASN A 395 4.56 7.33 3.66
N MET A 396 4.02 7.66 2.48
CA MET A 396 4.81 8.21 1.36
C MET A 396 5.56 9.49 1.76
N CYS A 397 4.88 10.44 2.41
CA CYS A 397 5.54 11.69 2.85
C CYS A 397 6.62 11.42 3.92
N ASN A 398 6.34 10.53 4.87
CA ASN A 398 7.29 10.19 5.94
C ASN A 398 8.51 9.45 5.39
N GLU A 399 8.33 8.48 4.48
CA GLU A 399 9.44 7.79 3.83
C GLU A 399 10.26 8.75 2.98
N TYR A 400 9.61 9.66 2.23
CA TYR A 400 10.29 10.68 1.47
C TYR A 400 11.26 11.49 2.33
N LEU A 401 10.83 11.96 3.51
CA LEU A 401 11.72 12.70 4.42
C LEU A 401 12.97 11.89 4.79
N VAL A 402 12.78 10.62 5.15
CA VAL A 402 13.88 9.71 5.53
C VAL A 402 14.86 9.50 4.37
N PHE A 403 14.35 9.39 3.14
CA PHE A 403 15.20 9.25 1.97
C PHE A 403 15.85 10.57 1.55
N ALA A 404 15.15 11.70 1.66
CA ALA A 404 15.65 13.01 1.30
C ALA A 404 16.83 13.41 2.18
N GLU A 405 16.73 13.20 3.50
CA GLU A 405 17.82 13.43 4.45
C GLU A 405 19.09 12.63 4.08
N ARG A 406 18.95 11.44 3.49
CA ARG A 406 20.09 10.58 3.15
C ARG A 406 20.63 10.79 1.74
N LEU A 407 19.77 11.11 0.78
CA LEU A 407 20.09 11.11 -0.64
C LEU A 407 20.19 12.50 -1.26
N LEU A 408 19.48 13.49 -0.70
CA LEU A 408 19.51 14.88 -1.17
C LEU A 408 20.37 15.77 -0.26
N GLU A 409 20.43 15.48 1.05
CA GLU A 409 21.22 16.22 2.04
C GLU A 409 22.28 15.34 2.73
N PRO A 410 23.18 14.66 1.99
CA PRO A 410 24.10 13.72 2.60
C PRO A 410 25.04 14.41 3.63
N PRO A 411 25.21 13.84 4.84
CA PRO A 411 26.04 14.42 5.90
C PRO A 411 27.55 14.39 5.61
N ALA A 412 27.97 13.72 4.53
CA ALA A 412 29.34 13.65 4.04
C ALA A 412 29.38 14.11 2.57
N PRO A 413 30.53 14.60 2.05
CA PRO A 413 30.68 15.01 0.65
C PRO A 413 30.77 13.79 -0.29
N THR A 414 29.83 12.86 -0.17
CA THR A 414 29.56 11.85 -1.18
C THR A 414 28.71 12.50 -2.24
N SER A 415 29.14 12.38 -3.50
CA SER A 415 28.41 12.87 -4.66
C SER A 415 26.95 12.40 -4.62
N THR A 416 26.02 13.34 -4.56
CA THR A 416 24.60 13.13 -4.80
C THR A 416 24.42 12.30 -6.07
N ALA A 417 23.48 11.34 -6.07
CA ALA A 417 23.24 10.52 -7.25
C ALA A 417 22.95 11.43 -8.47
N PRO A 418 23.65 11.27 -9.61
CA PRO A 418 23.51 12.18 -10.75
C PRO A 418 22.05 12.23 -11.24
N GLY A 419 21.48 13.43 -11.32
CA GLY A 419 20.11 13.64 -11.81
C GLY A 419 18.99 13.32 -10.82
N LEU A 420 19.29 12.96 -9.56
CA LEU A 420 18.28 12.77 -8.53
C LEU A 420 17.88 14.11 -7.92
N ASP A 421 16.65 14.55 -8.19
CA ASP A 421 16.02 15.70 -7.53
C ASP A 421 14.87 15.27 -6.60
N ALA A 422 14.23 16.24 -5.97
CA ALA A 422 13.06 16.01 -5.10
C ALA A 422 11.90 15.31 -5.82
N THR A 423 11.69 15.58 -7.11
CA THR A 423 10.61 14.99 -7.91
C THR A 423 10.88 13.52 -8.20
N HIS A 424 12.09 13.20 -8.66
CA HIS A 424 12.52 11.82 -8.93
C HIS A 424 12.54 10.98 -7.66
N LEU A 425 13.00 11.55 -6.55
CA LEU A 425 12.99 10.84 -5.28
C LEU A 425 11.55 10.57 -4.79
N PHE A 426 10.67 11.56 -4.89
CA PHE A 426 9.27 11.37 -4.53
C PHE A 426 8.60 10.31 -5.42
N ALA A 427 8.87 10.30 -6.73
CA ALA A 427 8.37 9.28 -7.65
C ALA A 427 8.82 7.87 -7.23
N LEU A 428 10.09 7.72 -6.84
CA LEU A 428 10.63 6.44 -6.37
C LEU A 428 9.94 5.96 -5.09
N VAL A 429 9.75 6.87 -4.12
CA VAL A 429 9.08 6.55 -2.84
C VAL A 429 7.62 6.19 -3.06
N VAL A 430 6.93 6.91 -3.94
CA VAL A 430 5.57 6.60 -4.35
C VAL A 430 5.52 5.21 -4.97
N TYR A 431 6.40 4.91 -5.93
CA TYR A 431 6.46 3.61 -6.60
C TYR A 431 6.62 2.47 -5.60
N LYS A 432 7.58 2.60 -4.67
CA LYS A 432 7.79 1.64 -3.57
C LYS A 432 6.54 1.42 -2.73
N ASN A 433 5.79 2.48 -2.44
CA ASN A 433 4.60 2.42 -1.59
C ASN A 433 3.40 1.76 -2.30
N PHE A 434 3.25 1.95 -3.61
CA PHE A 434 2.17 1.35 -4.40
C PHE A 434 2.50 -0.07 -4.87
N HIS A 435 3.78 -0.35 -5.18
CA HIS A 435 4.25 -1.60 -5.78
C HIS A 435 5.47 -2.13 -5.02
N LEU A 436 5.28 -2.49 -3.75
CA LEU A 436 6.37 -2.92 -2.86
C LEU A 436 7.14 -4.15 -3.40
N GLU A 437 6.42 -5.17 -3.85
CA GLU A 437 7.01 -6.40 -4.39
C GLU A 437 7.84 -6.11 -5.65
N ASP A 438 7.31 -5.30 -6.57
CA ASP A 438 8.04 -4.94 -7.78
C ASP A 438 9.27 -4.07 -7.50
N PHE A 439 9.17 -3.16 -6.53
CA PHE A 439 10.30 -2.35 -6.07
C PHE A 439 11.43 -3.22 -5.49
N GLU A 440 11.11 -4.29 -4.75
CA GLU A 440 12.13 -5.24 -4.28
C GLU A 440 12.84 -5.95 -5.45
N ASN A 441 12.10 -6.27 -6.51
CA ASN A 441 12.63 -6.94 -7.71
C ASN A 441 13.59 -6.06 -8.53
N ILE A 442 13.61 -4.74 -8.33
CA ILE A 442 14.61 -3.84 -8.96
C ILE A 442 16.03 -4.29 -8.62
N THR A 443 16.27 -4.74 -7.38
CA THR A 443 17.60 -5.22 -6.96
C THR A 443 18.06 -6.48 -7.73
N ARG A 444 17.11 -7.24 -8.27
CA ARG A 444 17.34 -8.46 -9.06
C ARG A 444 17.29 -8.24 -10.56
N ARG A 445 17.01 -7.01 -11.02
CA ARG A 445 16.74 -6.66 -12.43
C ARG A 445 15.58 -7.44 -13.05
N ASP A 446 14.55 -7.74 -12.25
CA ASP A 446 13.34 -8.43 -12.72
C ASP A 446 12.06 -7.64 -12.37
N SER A 447 12.20 -6.32 -12.19
CA SER A 447 11.04 -5.46 -12.01
C SER A 447 10.37 -5.12 -13.35
N ASP A 448 9.11 -4.72 -13.31
CA ASP A 448 8.42 -4.17 -14.47
C ASP A 448 9.08 -2.88 -14.97
N LEU A 449 9.73 -2.12 -14.07
CA LEU A 449 10.52 -0.94 -14.44
C LEU A 449 11.76 -1.33 -15.27
N ASP A 450 12.45 -2.41 -14.91
CA ASP A 450 13.59 -2.94 -15.67
C ASP A 450 13.14 -3.40 -17.05
N ARG A 451 12.01 -4.11 -17.15
CA ARG A 451 11.43 -4.55 -18.43
C ARG A 451 11.11 -3.37 -19.33
N LEU A 452 10.53 -2.30 -18.76
CA LEU A 452 10.20 -1.08 -19.48
C LEU A 452 11.47 -0.36 -19.94
N TYR A 453 12.49 -0.28 -19.08
CA TYR A 453 13.78 0.29 -19.42
C TYR A 453 14.47 -0.49 -20.56
N ASP A 454 14.51 -1.83 -20.47
CA ASP A 454 15.09 -2.69 -21.50
C ASP A 454 14.32 -2.62 -22.82
N PHE A 455 12.99 -2.47 -22.76
CA PHE A 455 12.18 -2.24 -23.94
C PHE A 455 12.51 -0.88 -24.59
N ALA A 456 12.60 0.19 -23.79
CA ALA A 456 12.95 1.52 -24.28
C ALA A 456 14.36 1.56 -24.90
N GLN A 457 15.34 0.88 -24.28
CA GLN A 457 16.70 0.75 -24.80
C GLN A 457 16.74 -0.02 -26.12
N ARG A 458 16.00 -1.13 -26.23
CA ARG A 458 15.86 -1.89 -27.48
C ARG A 458 15.23 -1.04 -28.57
N LEU A 459 14.10 -0.39 -28.30
CA LEU A 459 13.41 0.48 -29.26
C LEU A 459 14.32 1.59 -29.77
N THR A 460 15.09 2.22 -28.87
CA THR A 460 16.05 3.28 -29.23
C THR A 460 17.14 2.73 -30.14
N ARG A 461 17.74 1.59 -29.79
CA ARG A 461 18.79 0.94 -30.60
C ARG A 461 18.28 0.54 -31.99
N ASP A 462 17.09 -0.05 -32.06
CA ASP A 462 16.50 -0.50 -33.33
C ASP A 462 16.18 0.70 -34.22
N THR A 463 15.66 1.77 -33.63
CA THR A 463 15.35 3.03 -34.34
C THR A 463 16.63 3.67 -34.89
N ILE A 464 17.69 3.77 -34.07
CA ILE A 464 19.00 4.28 -34.51
C ILE A 464 19.55 3.41 -35.65
N SER A 465 19.56 2.08 -35.48
CA SER A 465 20.07 1.15 -36.50
C SER A 465 19.29 1.24 -37.83
N ALA A 466 17.98 1.40 -37.76
CA ALA A 466 17.14 1.59 -38.95
C ALA A 466 17.47 2.92 -39.67
N HIS A 467 17.68 4.00 -38.91
CA HIS A 467 18.09 5.28 -39.48
C HIS A 467 19.49 5.22 -40.10
N GLU A 468 20.46 4.60 -39.42
CA GLU A 468 21.82 4.41 -39.96
C GLU A 468 21.83 3.58 -41.24
N LYS A 469 21.02 2.51 -41.30
CA LYS A 469 20.83 1.73 -42.52
C LYS A 469 20.26 2.60 -43.65
N ARG A 470 19.22 3.38 -43.35
CA ARG A 470 18.60 4.27 -44.35
C ARG A 470 19.58 5.34 -44.86
N ILE A 471 20.43 5.88 -43.99
CA ILE A 471 21.49 6.83 -44.39
C ILE A 471 22.50 6.15 -45.33
N ARG A 472 23.01 4.95 -44.96
CA ARG A 472 23.93 4.19 -45.81
C ARG A 472 23.32 3.86 -47.17
N ASP A 473 22.06 3.43 -47.19
CA ASP A 473 21.37 3.10 -48.43
C ASP A 473 21.24 4.32 -49.33
N LEU A 474 20.93 5.50 -48.78
CA LEU A 474 20.85 6.76 -49.54
C LEU A 474 22.21 7.19 -50.09
N LEU A 475 23.29 7.07 -49.31
CA LEU A 475 24.64 7.42 -49.74
C LEU A 475 25.18 6.49 -50.85
N ALA A 476 24.81 5.20 -50.82
CA ALA A 476 25.21 4.22 -51.83
C ALA A 476 24.41 4.28 -53.15
N ARG A 477 23.38 5.13 -53.25
CA ARG A 477 22.56 5.28 -54.48
C ARG A 477 23.33 5.88 -55.66
N PRO A 478 24.04 7.02 -55.55
CA PRO A 478 24.75 7.61 -56.69
C PRO A 478 25.92 6.78 -57.21
N GLU A 479 26.55 5.96 -56.36
CA GLU A 479 27.57 5.01 -56.81
C GLU A 479 26.95 3.88 -57.63
N ARG A 480 25.84 3.30 -57.15
CA ARG A 480 25.10 2.29 -57.90
C ARG A 480 24.65 2.83 -59.26
N VAL A 481 24.07 4.03 -59.35
CA VAL A 481 23.66 4.61 -60.65
C VAL A 481 24.85 4.72 -61.62
N ARG A 482 26.01 5.20 -61.15
CA ARG A 482 27.22 5.33 -61.98
C ARG A 482 27.75 3.99 -62.48
N GLU A 483 27.67 2.93 -61.67
CA GLU A 483 28.06 1.57 -62.10
C GLU A 483 27.16 1.04 -63.22
N HIS A 484 25.84 1.24 -63.11
CA HIS A 484 24.88 0.78 -64.12
C HIS A 484 24.99 1.57 -65.43
N GLU A 485 25.22 2.89 -65.37
CA GLU A 485 25.48 3.70 -66.57
C GLU A 485 26.76 3.27 -67.30
N ARG A 486 27.81 2.92 -66.55
CA ARG A 486 29.06 2.45 -67.13
C ARG A 486 28.86 1.10 -67.84
N LEU A 487 28.09 0.19 -67.23
CA LEU A 487 27.75 -1.10 -67.81
C LEU A 487 26.89 -0.95 -69.07
N ALA A 488 25.86 -0.08 -69.04
CA ALA A 488 25.01 0.21 -70.19
C ALA A 488 25.81 0.68 -71.41
N LYS A 489 26.79 1.56 -71.20
CA LYS A 489 27.71 2.02 -72.25
C LYS A 489 28.59 0.88 -72.79
N GLN A 490 29.11 0.01 -71.94
CA GLN A 490 29.93 -1.12 -72.38
C GLN A 490 29.13 -2.11 -73.24
N LEU A 491 27.90 -2.42 -72.82
CA LEU A 491 27.02 -3.32 -73.56
C LEU A 491 26.54 -2.68 -74.87
N GLY A 492 26.20 -1.38 -74.84
CA GLY A 492 25.84 -0.62 -76.04
C GLY A 492 26.93 -0.62 -77.10
N GLN A 493 28.18 -0.38 -76.70
CA GLN A 493 29.34 -0.47 -77.61
C GLN A 493 29.50 -1.86 -78.24
N ARG A 494 29.29 -2.94 -77.48
CA ARG A 494 29.32 -4.32 -78.01
C ARG A 494 28.21 -4.54 -79.03
N LEU A 495 27.00 -4.06 -78.72
CA LEU A 495 25.85 -4.15 -79.62
C LEU A 495 26.08 -3.36 -80.91
N ASP A 496 26.65 -2.15 -80.82
CA ASP A 496 26.95 -1.31 -81.98
C ASP A 496 27.95 -2.00 -82.91
N LEU A 497 29.04 -2.58 -82.37
CA LEU A 497 30.02 -3.32 -83.16
C LEU A 497 29.40 -4.53 -83.87
N PHE A 498 28.52 -5.25 -83.20
CA PHE A 498 27.79 -6.36 -83.79
C PHE A 498 26.78 -5.90 -84.85
N ALA A 499 26.05 -4.81 -84.60
CA ALA A 499 25.11 -4.26 -85.55
C ALA A 499 25.82 -3.80 -86.84
N LEU A 500 27.03 -3.25 -86.72
CA LEU A 500 27.89 -2.91 -87.86
C LEU A 500 28.30 -4.16 -88.66
N SER A 501 28.70 -5.26 -87.99
CA SER A 501 29.07 -6.50 -88.69
C SER A 501 27.88 -7.14 -89.40
N VAL A 502 26.69 -7.12 -88.79
CA VAL A 502 25.43 -7.57 -89.41
C VAL A 502 25.07 -6.70 -90.62
N ARG A 503 25.19 -5.37 -90.49
CA ARG A 503 24.96 -4.41 -91.57
C ARG A 503 25.87 -4.69 -92.76
N ASP A 504 27.16 -4.87 -92.52
CA ASP A 504 28.16 -5.07 -93.57
C ASP A 504 27.98 -6.43 -94.26
N ALA A 505 27.70 -7.49 -93.48
CA ALA A 505 27.39 -8.82 -94.02
C ALA A 505 26.12 -8.83 -94.88
N LYS A 506 25.06 -8.12 -94.46
CA LYS A 506 23.82 -8.03 -95.25
C LYS A 506 24.00 -7.16 -96.50
N SER A 507 24.80 -6.11 -96.42
CA SER A 507 25.09 -5.23 -97.55
C SER A 507 25.94 -5.90 -98.63
N SER A 508 26.90 -6.77 -98.24
CA SER A 508 27.69 -7.56 -99.19
C SER A 508 26.87 -8.65 -99.89
N LEU A 509 25.92 -9.27 -99.18
CA LEU A 509 25.06 -10.33 -99.72
C LEU A 509 23.99 -9.83 -100.70
N HIS A 510 23.45 -8.62 -100.50
CA HIS A 510 22.31 -8.10 -101.28
C HIS A 510 22.68 -6.99 -102.26
N GLY A 511 23.95 -6.59 -102.36
CA GLY A 511 24.42 -5.53 -103.26
C GLY A 511 23.94 -4.11 -102.91
N ASN A 512 23.11 -3.96 -101.87
CA ASN A 512 22.51 -2.71 -101.42
C ASN A 512 23.15 -2.23 -100.12
N ARG A 513 23.31 -0.91 -99.94
CA ARG A 513 23.82 -0.33 -98.69
C ARG A 513 22.70 -0.19 -97.66
N TRP A 514 22.88 -0.86 -96.53
CA TRP A 514 21.98 -0.79 -95.39
C TRP A 514 22.57 0.07 -94.28
N ASN A 515 21.71 0.76 -93.51
CA ASN A 515 22.09 1.49 -92.30
C ASN A 515 21.32 0.97 -91.09
N LEU A 516 21.94 1.02 -89.91
CA LEU A 516 21.25 0.75 -88.66
C LEU A 516 20.15 1.80 -88.45
N TYR A 517 18.91 1.36 -88.30
CA TYR A 517 17.75 2.24 -88.22
C TYR A 517 17.17 2.30 -86.81
N ARG A 518 16.73 1.15 -86.28
CA ARG A 518 16.12 1.04 -84.95
C ARG A 518 16.47 -0.28 -84.29
N LEU A 519 16.39 -0.29 -82.97
CA LEU A 519 16.47 -1.48 -82.14
C LEU A 519 15.06 -1.76 -81.61
N LYS A 520 14.55 -2.95 -81.84
CA LYS A 520 13.21 -3.33 -81.38
C LYS A 520 13.32 -4.37 -80.28
N VAL A 521 12.68 -4.10 -79.15
CA VAL A 521 12.72 -4.94 -77.95
C VAL A 521 11.28 -5.26 -77.60
N GLY A 522 10.83 -6.47 -77.94
CA GLY A 522 9.42 -6.85 -77.88
C GLY A 522 8.54 -5.90 -78.71
N SER A 523 7.66 -5.15 -78.03
CA SER A 523 6.75 -4.17 -78.65
C SER A 523 7.28 -2.73 -78.66
N ARG A 524 8.42 -2.45 -78.04
CA ARG A 524 9.01 -1.10 -77.96
C ARG A 524 10.11 -0.92 -79.01
N GLU A 525 10.14 0.25 -79.63
CA GLU A 525 11.20 0.66 -80.54
C GLU A 525 12.10 1.70 -79.91
N PHE A 526 13.39 1.54 -80.11
CA PHE A 526 14.45 2.42 -79.63
C PHE A 526 15.27 2.92 -80.84
N ALA A 527 15.71 4.17 -80.79
CA ALA A 527 16.64 4.70 -81.77
C ALA A 527 18.00 3.99 -81.65
N ALA A 528 18.74 3.89 -82.75
CA ALA A 528 20.04 3.21 -82.79
C ALA A 528 21.03 3.72 -81.73
N GLN A 529 20.98 5.01 -81.38
CA GLN A 529 21.88 5.64 -80.41
C GLN A 529 21.54 5.30 -78.94
N GLN A 530 20.33 4.81 -78.68
CA GLN A 530 19.85 4.50 -77.32
C GLN A 530 20.41 3.17 -76.78
N GLY A 531 21.21 2.44 -77.57
CA GLY A 531 21.88 1.22 -77.13
C GLY A 531 22.80 1.42 -75.92
N ASN A 532 23.20 2.66 -75.62
CA ASN A 532 24.05 3.00 -74.48
C ASN A 532 23.26 3.42 -73.22
N ASP A 533 21.94 3.54 -73.33
CA ASP A 533 21.09 4.04 -72.25
C ASP A 533 20.65 2.92 -71.32
N TYR A 534 20.49 3.25 -70.03
CA TYR A 534 20.00 2.31 -69.02
C TYR A 534 18.61 1.76 -69.37
N ASP A 535 17.69 2.63 -69.82
CA ASP A 535 16.31 2.26 -70.11
C ASP A 535 16.17 1.25 -71.25
N PHE A 536 17.12 1.27 -72.20
CA PHE A 536 17.18 0.30 -73.28
C PHE A 536 17.52 -1.10 -72.73
N TRP A 537 18.59 -1.23 -71.95
CA TRP A 537 18.99 -2.51 -71.36
C TRP A 537 17.97 -3.02 -70.34
N ALA A 538 17.32 -2.13 -69.58
CA ALA A 538 16.20 -2.48 -68.71
C ALA A 538 14.97 -3.01 -69.47
N ALA A 539 14.77 -2.59 -70.72
CA ALA A 539 13.75 -3.15 -71.59
C ALA A 539 14.18 -4.52 -72.14
N VAL A 540 15.45 -4.68 -72.54
CA VAL A 540 16.01 -5.94 -73.06
C VAL A 540 15.95 -7.04 -72.00
N ALA A 541 16.34 -6.75 -70.75
CA ALA A 541 16.31 -7.70 -69.64
C ALA A 541 14.89 -8.22 -69.36
N ARG A 542 13.87 -7.35 -69.51
CA ARG A 542 12.45 -7.69 -69.30
C ARG A 542 11.84 -8.46 -70.46
N ALA A 543 12.09 -8.01 -71.70
CA ALA A 543 11.49 -8.60 -72.90
C ALA A 543 12.22 -9.85 -73.41
N ARG A 544 13.49 -10.04 -72.99
CA ARG A 544 14.37 -11.16 -73.39
C ARG A 544 14.42 -11.40 -74.91
N SER A 545 14.29 -10.34 -75.68
CA SER A 545 14.32 -10.35 -77.14
C SER A 545 14.85 -9.01 -77.65
N LEU A 546 15.60 -9.05 -78.74
CA LEU A 546 16.17 -7.86 -79.38
C LEU A 546 16.32 -8.07 -80.89
N ASP A 547 15.65 -7.24 -81.67
CA ASP A 547 15.77 -7.22 -83.12
C ASP A 547 16.56 -5.98 -83.57
N ILE A 548 17.58 -6.21 -84.40
CA ILE A 548 18.35 -5.16 -85.07
C ILE A 548 17.67 -4.88 -86.41
N VAL A 549 17.03 -3.72 -86.53
CA VAL A 549 16.32 -3.32 -87.75
C VAL A 549 17.21 -2.41 -88.60
N LEU A 550 17.44 -2.84 -89.83
CA LEU A 550 18.20 -2.12 -90.84
C LEU A 550 17.24 -1.46 -91.84
N ALA A 551 17.58 -0.25 -92.28
CA ALA A 551 16.88 0.44 -93.36
C ALA A 551 17.79 0.64 -94.56
N HIS A 552 17.21 0.61 -95.75
CA HIS A 552 17.92 0.94 -96.97
C HIS A 552 18.43 2.40 -96.93
N GLN A 553 19.58 2.69 -97.55
CA GLN A 553 20.22 4.00 -97.48
C GLN A 553 19.35 5.15 -98.06
N GLU A 554 18.45 4.85 -99.00
CA GLU A 554 17.53 5.83 -99.59
C GLU A 554 16.34 6.13 -98.67
N LYS A 555 16.00 7.42 -98.51
CA LYS A 555 14.90 7.87 -97.64
C LYS A 555 13.58 7.21 -98.04
N GLY A 556 12.99 6.44 -97.11
CA GLY A 556 11.72 5.75 -97.30
C GLY A 556 11.85 4.33 -97.89
N GLY A 557 13.06 3.79 -98.03
CA GLY A 557 13.27 2.43 -98.49
C GLY A 557 12.80 1.36 -97.49
N PRO A 558 12.67 0.09 -97.94
CA PRO A 558 12.19 -1.01 -97.10
C PRO A 558 13.10 -1.22 -95.89
N THR A 559 12.51 -1.55 -94.74
CA THR A 559 13.23 -1.98 -93.54
C THR A 559 13.25 -3.49 -93.47
N MET A 560 14.35 -4.06 -92.98
CA MET A 560 14.45 -5.49 -92.71
C MET A 560 15.05 -5.74 -91.33
N VAL A 561 14.71 -6.89 -90.73
CA VAL A 561 15.40 -7.36 -89.53
C VAL A 561 16.74 -7.97 -89.97
N GLY A 562 17.84 -7.32 -89.57
CA GLY A 562 19.19 -7.77 -89.87
C GLY A 562 19.57 -8.99 -89.05
N HIS A 563 19.22 -8.98 -87.76
CA HIS A 563 19.38 -10.09 -86.82
C HIS A 563 18.33 -9.99 -85.71
N ALA A 564 17.80 -11.13 -85.28
CA ALA A 564 16.86 -11.24 -84.17
C ALA A 564 17.51 -12.12 -83.10
N PHE A 565 17.72 -11.55 -81.91
CA PHE A 565 18.16 -12.29 -80.74
C PHE A 565 16.95 -12.82 -80.00
N ASP A 566 16.86 -14.15 -79.90
CA ASP A 566 16.02 -14.81 -78.92
C ASP A 566 16.73 -14.87 -77.55
N GLN A 567 16.06 -15.45 -76.55
CA GLN A 567 16.63 -15.53 -75.20
C GLN A 567 17.99 -16.24 -75.19
N ALA A 568 18.13 -17.36 -75.90
CA ALA A 568 19.38 -18.11 -75.95
C ALA A 568 20.50 -17.31 -76.64
N GLY A 569 20.17 -16.57 -77.70
CA GLY A 569 21.10 -15.66 -78.38
C GLY A 569 21.57 -14.52 -77.48
N LEU A 570 20.67 -13.93 -76.68
CA LEU A 570 21.05 -12.90 -75.70
C LEU A 570 21.90 -13.47 -74.55
N GLU A 571 21.65 -14.70 -74.11
CA GLU A 571 22.44 -15.36 -73.06
C GLU A 571 23.89 -15.58 -73.49
N VAL A 572 24.13 -15.81 -74.79
CA VAL A 572 25.48 -15.92 -75.35
C VAL A 572 26.09 -14.55 -75.62
N PHE A 573 25.31 -13.61 -76.15
CA PHE A 573 25.82 -12.32 -76.62
C PHE A 573 26.09 -11.33 -75.49
N VAL A 574 25.16 -11.25 -74.52
CA VAL A 574 25.17 -10.29 -73.41
C VAL A 574 24.57 -10.95 -72.14
N PRO A 575 25.19 -12.00 -71.59
CA PRO A 575 24.72 -12.66 -70.38
C PRO A 575 24.57 -11.69 -69.20
N GLU A 576 25.41 -10.66 -69.15
CA GLU A 576 25.41 -9.65 -68.09
C GLU A 576 24.17 -8.73 -68.12
N ALA A 577 23.49 -8.63 -69.26
CA ALA A 577 22.32 -7.79 -69.46
C ALA A 577 21.00 -8.46 -69.02
N LEU A 578 20.97 -9.79 -68.88
CA LEU A 578 19.74 -10.56 -68.65
C LEU A 578 19.34 -10.71 -67.18
N ASP A 579 20.21 -10.30 -66.26
CA ASP A 579 19.91 -10.23 -64.84
C ASP A 579 18.95 -9.05 -64.57
N ALA A 580 17.65 -9.35 -64.50
CA ALA A 580 16.60 -8.35 -64.36
C ALA A 580 16.73 -7.51 -63.07
N ASP A 581 17.33 -8.07 -62.01
CA ASP A 581 17.52 -7.38 -60.74
C ASP A 581 18.59 -6.27 -60.84
N ARG A 582 19.52 -6.36 -61.81
CA ARG A 582 20.49 -5.28 -62.09
C ARG A 582 19.87 -4.08 -62.79
N TRP A 583 18.77 -4.28 -63.54
CA TRP A 583 18.10 -3.22 -64.29
C TRP A 583 16.75 -2.83 -63.69
N ALA A 584 16.45 -3.31 -62.48
CA ALA A 584 15.26 -2.93 -61.75
C ALA A 584 15.25 -1.42 -61.51
N ALA A 585 14.12 -0.78 -61.86
CA ALA A 585 14.00 0.67 -61.98
C ALA A 585 14.58 1.42 -60.76
N PHE A 586 15.68 2.13 -60.98
CA PHE A 586 16.09 3.23 -60.12
C PHE A 586 15.18 4.42 -60.45
N ASP A 587 14.39 4.87 -59.49
CA ASP A 587 13.53 6.04 -59.64
C ASP A 587 14.40 7.30 -59.81
N GLN A 588 14.71 7.65 -61.07
CA GLN A 588 15.56 8.80 -61.42
C GLN A 588 14.98 10.12 -60.92
N ASN A 589 13.65 10.21 -60.75
CA ASN A 589 12.97 11.40 -60.21
C ASN A 589 13.33 11.71 -58.74
N ALA A 590 13.98 10.79 -58.02
CA ALA A 590 14.47 11.04 -56.67
C ALA A 590 15.91 11.59 -56.62
N ILE A 591 16.60 11.69 -57.77
CA ILE A 591 18.00 12.13 -57.86
C ILE A 591 18.12 13.67 -57.80
N ASP A 592 17.07 14.40 -58.20
CA ASP A 592 17.06 15.88 -58.18
C ASP A 592 16.86 16.50 -56.79
N THR A 593 16.61 15.70 -55.75
CA THR A 593 16.73 16.19 -54.37
C THR A 593 18.18 16.18 -53.94
N ASP A 594 18.83 17.34 -54.14
CA ASP A 594 20.17 17.68 -53.67
C ASP A 594 20.51 16.98 -52.33
N PRO A 595 21.52 16.08 -52.30
CA PRO A 595 21.88 15.34 -51.10
C PRO A 595 22.25 16.26 -49.92
N VAL A 596 22.67 17.50 -50.20
CA VAL A 596 22.92 18.53 -49.17
C VAL A 596 21.63 18.99 -48.50
N SER A 597 20.55 19.18 -49.26
CA SER A 597 19.21 19.51 -48.75
C SER A 597 18.62 18.38 -47.90
N ALA A 598 18.82 17.13 -48.29
CA ALA A 598 18.39 15.97 -47.51
C ALA A 598 19.20 15.82 -46.21
N MET A 599 20.52 16.05 -46.25
CA MET A 599 21.38 16.06 -45.06
C MET A 599 20.99 17.17 -44.09
N PHE A 600 20.74 18.39 -44.56
CA PHE A 600 20.33 19.51 -43.70
C PHE A 600 18.97 19.28 -43.03
N ARG A 601 18.01 18.64 -43.71
CA ARG A 601 16.72 18.26 -43.11
C ARG A 601 16.86 17.15 -42.06
N LEU A 602 17.78 16.20 -42.26
CA LEU A 602 18.08 15.13 -41.30
C LEU A 602 18.87 15.63 -40.09
N PHE A 603 19.87 16.51 -40.27
CA PHE A 603 20.58 17.14 -39.17
C PHE A 603 19.69 18.09 -38.36
N GLY A 604 18.79 18.83 -39.04
CA GLY A 604 17.78 19.66 -38.40
C GLY A 604 16.76 18.85 -37.59
N SER A 605 16.36 17.66 -38.05
CA SER A 605 15.46 16.78 -37.29
C SER A 605 16.15 16.10 -36.11
N LEU A 606 17.43 15.73 -36.24
CA LEU A 606 18.24 15.16 -35.15
C LEU A 606 18.52 16.19 -34.04
N THR A 607 18.80 17.45 -34.39
CA THR A 607 18.98 18.52 -33.39
C THR A 607 17.65 18.93 -32.73
N ALA A 608 16.53 18.87 -33.47
CA ALA A 608 15.20 19.09 -32.90
C ALA A 608 14.75 17.93 -31.98
N CYS A 609 15.11 16.68 -32.29
CA CYS A 609 14.83 15.52 -31.46
C CYS A 609 15.69 15.51 -30.19
N SER A 610 16.97 15.88 -30.30
CA SER A 610 17.89 16.04 -29.17
C SER A 610 17.43 17.12 -28.17
N LYS A 611 16.84 18.23 -28.66
CA LYS A 611 16.31 19.30 -27.80
C LYS A 611 14.93 19.01 -27.19
N ARG A 612 14.21 17.98 -27.68
CA ARG A 612 12.92 17.55 -27.09
C ARG A 612 13.07 16.44 -26.04
N PHE A 613 14.27 15.88 -25.91
CA PHE A 613 14.59 14.79 -24.98
C PHE A 613 15.56 15.20 -23.84
N ARG A 614 15.88 16.49 -23.71
CA ARG A 614 16.60 17.05 -22.56
C ARG A 614 15.67 17.88 -21.70
#